data_AF-A0A7C7E4T5-F1
#
_entry.id   AF-A0A7C7E4T5-F1
#
_cell.length_a   1.000
_cell.length_b   1.000
_cell.length_c   1.000
_cell.angle_alpha   90.00
_cell.angle_beta   90.00
_cell.angle_gamma   90.00
#
_symmetry.space_group_name_H-M   'P 1'
#
loop_
_entity.id
_entity.type
_entity.pdbx_description
1 polymer ?
#
loop_
_entity_poly.entity_id
_entity_poly.type
_entity_poly.pdbx_seq_one_letter_code
_entity_poly.pdbx_strand_id
1 'polypeptide(L)' 'VVLNKASDNNRLIHDFCQNEGIEILMEIPFSKEIAEGYSKGILPVENNALWKEKFTKLYEKIERGARK' A
#
# COMPACT_ATOMS: atom_id res chain seq x y z
N VAL A 1 -4.49 8.14 0.69
CA VAL A 1 -3.33 7.84 -0.18
C VAL A 1 -2.75 6.46 0.12
N VAL A 2 -1.91 5.89 -0.75
CA VAL A 2 -1.13 4.67 -0.48
C VAL A 2 0.34 5.04 -0.43
N LEU A 3 1.04 4.66 0.63
CA LEU A 3 2.49 4.89 0.74
C LEU A 3 3.26 3.69 0.18
N ASN A 4 3.95 3.89 -0.93
CA ASN A 4 4.78 2.85 -1.56
C ASN A 4 6.24 3.01 -1.15
N LYS A 5 6.97 1.90 -1.01
CA LYS A 5 8.33 1.83 -0.47
C LYS A 5 8.43 2.45 0.94
N ALA A 6 7.44 2.17 1.78
CA ALA A 6 7.44 2.57 3.19
C ALA A 6 8.63 1.96 3.94
N SER A 7 9.17 2.71 4.90
CA SER A 7 10.31 2.33 5.73
C SER A 7 10.14 2.92 7.12
N ASP A 8 10.38 2.12 8.16
CA ASP A 8 10.28 2.57 9.55
C ASP A 8 11.31 3.65 9.91
N ASN A 9 12.40 3.74 9.13
CA ASN A 9 13.48 4.71 9.35
C ASN A 9 13.19 6.10 8.78
N ASN A 10 12.08 6.29 8.05
CA ASN A 10 11.72 7.59 7.49
C ASN A 10 10.21 7.82 7.58
N ARG A 11 9.83 8.74 8.47
CA ARG A 11 8.45 9.11 8.75
C ARG A 11 8.01 10.42 8.10
N LEU A 12 8.84 11.05 7.25
CA LEU A 12 8.55 12.35 6.65
C LEU A 12 7.16 12.40 5.99
N ILE A 13 6.79 11.35 5.24
CA ILE A 13 5.49 11.28 4.56
C ILE A 13 4.35 10.97 5.54
N HIS A 14 4.60 10.15 6.57
CA HIS A 14 3.62 9.90 7.63
C HIS A 14 3.27 11.19 8.37
N ASP A 15 4.29 11.95 8.77
CA ASP A 15 4.13 13.19 9.51
C ASP A 15 3.45 14.26 8.63
N PHE A 16 3.81 14.34 7.35
CA PHE A 16 3.11 15.18 6.38
C PHE A 16 1.63 14.81 6.26
N CYS A 17 1.31 13.53 6.05
CA CYS A 17 -0.07 13.08 5.94
C CYS A 17 -0.87 13.36 7.21
N GLN A 18 -0.26 13.17 8.39
CA GLN A 18 -0.89 13.48 9.66
C GLN A 18 -1.19 14.99 9.80
N ASN A 19 -0.23 15.86 9.47
CA ASN A 19 -0.40 17.31 9.58
C ASN A 19 -1.45 17.86 8.59
N GLU A 20 -1.51 17.30 7.39
CA GLU A 20 -2.46 17.72 6.34
C GLU A 20 -3.83 17.02 6.46
N GLY A 21 -4.02 16.14 7.45
CA GLY A 21 -5.26 15.37 7.61
C GLY A 21 -5.52 14.36 6.48
N ILE A 22 -4.46 13.90 5.80
CA ILE A 22 -4.53 12.94 4.71
C ILE A 22 -4.50 11.52 5.28
N GLU A 23 -5.55 10.74 5.04
CA GLU A 23 -5.59 9.33 5.44
C GLU A 23 -4.63 8.46 4.62
N ILE A 24 -3.77 7.70 5.29
CA ILE A 24 -2.98 6.62 4.69
C ILE A 24 -3.82 5.33 4.70
N LEU A 25 -4.22 4.87 3.51
CA LEU A 25 -5.11 3.72 3.34
C LEU A 25 -4.38 2.38 3.49
N MET A 26 -3.12 2.34 3.05
CA MET A 26 -2.24 1.17 3.04
C MET A 26 -0.78 1.60 2.86
N GLU A 27 0.13 0.78 3.38
CA GLU A 27 1.56 0.91 3.15
C GLU A 27 2.10 -0.35 2.45
N ILE A 28 2.98 -0.14 1.47
CA ILE A 28 3.74 -1.18 0.79
C ILE A 28 5.21 -0.97 1.16
N PRO A 29 5.85 -1.89 1.92
CA PRO A 29 7.23 -1.72 2.31
C PRO A 29 8.15 -1.91 1.10
N PHE A 30 9.39 -1.47 1.24
CA PHE A 30 10.42 -1.88 0.29
C PHE A 30 10.57 -3.42 0.30
N SER A 31 10.29 -4.06 -0.84
CA SER A 31 10.42 -5.51 -1.00
C SER A 31 11.08 -5.83 -2.35
N LYS A 32 12.24 -6.51 -2.29
CA LYS A 32 12.92 -7.02 -3.49
C LYS A 32 12.09 -8.09 -4.19
N GLU A 33 11.44 -8.96 -3.42
CA GLU A 33 10.54 -10.01 -3.95
C GLU A 33 9.43 -9.43 -4.81
N ILE A 34 8.77 -8.35 -4.35
CA ILE A 34 7.73 -7.66 -5.12
C ILE A 34 8.31 -7.05 -6.40
N ALA A 35 9.48 -6.42 -6.33
CA ALA A 35 10.12 -5.79 -7.47
C ALA A 35 10.56 -6.83 -8.53
N GLU A 36 11.09 -7.97 -8.11
CA GLU A 36 11.49 -9.08 -8.97
C GLU A 36 10.30 -9.81 -9.59
N GLY A 37 9.21 -10.01 -8.83
CA GLY A 37 7.97 -10.56 -9.35
C GLY A 37 7.39 -9.67 -10.44
N TYR A 38 7.30 -8.37 -10.16
CA TYR A 38 6.78 -7.39 -11.10
C TYR A 38 7.61 -7.32 -12.40
N SER A 39 8.94 -7.36 -12.33
CA SER A 39 9.79 -7.35 -13.54
C SER A 39 9.61 -8.59 -14.43
N LYS A 40 9.06 -9.67 -13.87
CA LYS A 40 8.67 -10.91 -14.58
C LYS A 40 7.20 -10.92 -14.99
N GLY A 41 6.46 -9.83 -14.77
CA GLY A 41 5.03 -9.73 -15.07
C GLY A 41 4.12 -10.40 -14.04
N ILE A 42 4.64 -10.75 -12.86
CA ILE A 42 3.89 -11.42 -11.79
C ILE A 42 3.41 -10.39 -10.78
N LEU A 43 2.11 -10.37 -10.52
CA LEU A 43 1.51 -9.46 -9.54
C LEU A 43 1.67 -10.01 -8.11
N PRO A 44 1.86 -9.14 -7.09
CA PRO A 44 1.97 -9.58 -5.70
C PRO A 44 0.77 -10.41 -5.22
N VAL A 45 -0.41 -10.15 -5.76
CA VAL A 45 -1.66 -10.84 -5.40
C VAL A 45 -1.76 -12.26 -5.94
N GLU A 46 -0.94 -12.64 -6.93
CA GLU A 46 -0.96 -13.97 -7.54
C GLU A 46 -0.21 -15.00 -6.69
N ASN A 47 0.88 -14.59 -6.05
CA ASN A 47 1.77 -15.50 -5.32
C ASN A 47 1.71 -15.36 -3.80
N ASN A 48 1.00 -14.35 -3.27
CA ASN A 48 1.03 -14.04 -1.85
C ASN A 48 -0.37 -13.68 -1.32
N ALA A 49 -0.93 -14.57 -0.50
CA ALA A 49 -2.25 -14.42 0.09
C ALA A 49 -2.38 -13.16 0.99
N LEU A 50 -1.30 -12.77 1.67
CA LEU A 50 -1.27 -11.54 2.48
C LEU A 50 -1.43 -10.31 1.59
N TRP A 51 -0.76 -10.28 0.43
CA TRP A 51 -0.93 -9.18 -0.52
C TRP A 51 -2.33 -9.15 -1.10
N LYS A 52 -2.88 -10.31 -1.46
CA LYS A 52 -4.28 -10.42 -1.89
C LYS A 52 -5.24 -9.83 -0.86
N GLU A 53 -5.11 -10.20 0.41
CA GLU A 53 -5.93 -9.66 1.50
C GLU A 53 -5.77 -8.14 1.65
N LYS A 54 -4.53 -7.64 1.66
CA LYS A 54 -4.25 -6.20 1.79
C LYS A 54 -4.87 -5.38 0.66
N PHE A 55 -4.74 -5.83 -0.59
CA PHE A 55 -5.33 -5.14 -1.74
C PHE A 55 -6.86 -5.22 -1.75
N THR A 56 -7.46 -6.34 -1.32
CA THR A 56 -8.92 -6.42 -1.14
C THR A 56 -9.41 -5.41 -0.09
N LYS A 57 -8.76 -5.34 1.08
CA LYS A 57 -9.12 -4.35 2.11
C LYS A 57 -8.94 -2.91 1.63
N LEU A 58 -7.91 -2.64 0.83
CA LEU A 58 -7.71 -1.34 0.21
C LEU A 58 -8.87 -0.99 -0.72
N TYR A 59 -9.28 -1.91 -1.60
CA TYR A 59 -10.42 -1.72 -2.49
C TYR A 59 -11.70 -1.38 -1.70
N GLU A 60 -12.00 -2.14 -0.65
CA GLU A 60 -13.18 -1.88 0.20
C GLU A 60 -13.13 -0.51 0.88
N LYS A 61 -11.96 -0.05 1.34
CA LYS A 61 -11.80 1.30 1.90
C LYS A 61 -12.09 2.38 0.86
N ILE A 62 -11.57 2.22 -0.36
CA ILE A 62 -11.79 3.15 -1.47
C ILE A 62 -13.28 3.18 -1.83
N GLU A 63 -13.92 2.02 -1.98
CA GLU A 63 -15.34 1.92 -2.32
C GLU A 63 -16.23 2.58 -1.27
N ARG A 64 -15.98 2.33 0.03
CA ARG A 64 -16.70 3.00 1.12
C ARG A 64 -16.49 4.52 1.12
N GLY A 65 -15.28 4.98 0.81
CA GLY A 65 -14.96 6.40 0.72
C GLY A 65 -15.64 7.10 -0.45
N ALA A 66 -15.71 6.44 -1.62
CA ALA A 66 -16.33 6.97 -2.83
C ALA A 66 -17.86 7.06 -2.77
N ARG A 67 -18.49 6.34 -1.84
CA ARG A 67 -19.94 6.36 -1.61
C ARG A 67 -20.38 7.40 -0.57
N LYS A 68 -19.44 8.13 0.06
CA LYS A 68 -19.72 9.25 0.96
C LYS A 68 -19.79 10.55 0.18
#